data_AF-A0A2X1PRM3-F1
#
_entry.id   AF-A0A2X1PRM3-F1
#
_cell.length_a   1.000
_cell.length_b   1.000
_cell.length_c   1.000
_cell.angle_alpha   90.00
_cell.angle_beta   90.00
_cell.angle_gamma   90.00
#
_symmetry.space_group_name_H-M   'P 1'
#
loop_
_entity.id
_entity.type
_entity.pdbx_description
1 polymer ?
#
loop_
_entity_poly.entity_id
_entity_poly.type
_entity_poly.pdbx_seq_one_letter_code
_entity_poly.pdbx_strand_id
1 'polypeptide(L)' 'MAYKHILIAVDLSPESKVLVEKAVSMARPYNAKVSLIHVDVNYSDLYTGLIDVIWVICRNASLKRHIMH' A
#
# COMPACT_ATOMS: atom_id res chain seq x y z
N MET A 1 -1.86 -5.78 -32.00
CA MET A 1 -2.18 -6.01 -30.58
C MET A 1 -1.79 -4.78 -29.78
N ALA A 2 -2.72 -4.15 -29.06
CA ALA A 2 -2.47 -2.98 -28.23
C ALA A 2 -2.59 -3.35 -26.74
N TYR A 3 -1.67 -2.86 -25.91
CA TYR A 3 -1.75 -3.04 -24.47
C TYR A 3 -2.93 -2.22 -23.93
N LYS A 4 -3.89 -2.88 -23.27
CA LYS A 4 -5.04 -2.20 -22.63
C LYS A 4 -4.81 -1.87 -21.16
N HIS A 5 -3.95 -2.65 -20.51
CA HIS A 5 -3.61 -2.53 -19.09
C HIS A 5 -2.10 -2.69 -18.93
N ILE A 6 -1.46 -1.68 -18.34
CA ILE A 6 -0.03 -1.67 -18.03
C ILE A 6 0.11 -1.58 -16.51
N LEU A 7 0.73 -2.57 -15.89
CA LEU A 7 1.01 -2.62 -14.46
C LEU A 7 2.49 -2.31 -14.21
N ILE A 8 2.79 -1.42 -13.27
CA ILE A 8 4.16 -0.99 -12.97
C ILE A 8 4.40 -1.11 -11.46
N ALA A 9 5.48 -1.81 -11.10
CA ALA A 9 6.00 -1.81 -9.74
C ALA A 9 7.01 -0.67 -9.56
N VAL A 10 6.78 0.20 -8.58
CA VAL A 10 7.68 1.33 -8.26
C VAL A 10 8.07 1.30 -6.79
N ASP A 11 9.31 1.70 -6.50
CA ASP A 11 9.90 1.78 -5.15
C ASP A 11 10.01 3.24 -4.66
N LEU A 12 9.32 4.17 -5.32
CA LEU A 12 9.31 5.63 -5.04
C LEU A 12 10.70 6.31 -5.08
N SER A 13 11.71 5.60 -5.59
CA SER A 13 13.04 6.15 -5.87
C SER A 13 12.97 7.14 -7.05
N PRO A 14 13.89 8.10 -7.16
CA PRO A 14 13.97 8.98 -8.33
C PRO A 14 14.19 8.19 -9.64
N GLU A 15 14.86 7.04 -9.58
CA GLU A 15 15.06 6.13 -10.71
C GLU A 15 13.74 5.53 -11.22
N SER A 16 12.80 5.25 -10.32
CA SER A 16 11.48 4.71 -10.67
C SER A 16 10.66 5.66 -11.57
N LYS A 17 10.97 6.96 -11.57
CA LYS A 17 10.32 7.95 -12.43
C LYS A 17 10.51 7.64 -13.91
N VAL A 18 11.68 7.14 -14.31
CA VAL A 18 11.97 6.75 -15.70
C VAL A 18 11.05 5.61 -16.16
N LEU A 19 10.74 4.66 -15.27
CA LEU A 19 9.82 3.57 -15.56
C LEU A 19 8.39 4.06 -15.75
N VAL A 20 7.95 5.03 -14.93
CA VAL A 20 6.64 5.67 -15.05
C VAL A 20 6.52 6.43 -16.38
N GLU A 21 7.52 7.23 -16.74
CA GLU A 21 7.53 7.98 -17.99
C GLU A 21 7.47 7.06 -19.22
N LYS A 22 8.20 5.94 -19.19
CA LYS A 22 8.18 4.93 -20.25
C LYS A 22 6.84 4.22 -20.36
N ALA A 23 6.21 3.90 -19.24
CA ALA A 23 4.90 3.26 -19.27
C ALA A 23 3.80 4.21 -19.77
N VAL A 24 3.89 5.50 -19.42
CA VAL A 24 2.98 6.54 -19.93
C VAL A 24 3.16 6.72 -21.44
N SER A 25 4.40 6.73 -21.95
CA SER A 25 4.65 6.85 -23.40
C SER A 25 4.11 5.64 -24.17
N MET A 26 4.16 4.45 -23.58
CA MET A 26 3.54 3.24 -24.13
C MET A 26 2.01 3.23 -24.04
N ALA A 27 1.43 3.84 -23.00
CA ALA A 27 -0.01 3.85 -22.76
C ALA A 27 -0.76 4.88 -23.63
N ARG A 28 -0.16 6.06 -23.87
CA ARG A 28 -0.73 7.17 -24.66
C ARG A 28 -1.28 6.76 -26.03
N PRO A 29 -0.54 6.05 -26.91
CA PRO A 29 -1.03 5.73 -28.26
C PRO A 29 -2.23 4.77 -28.26
N TYR A 30 -2.48 4.05 -27.16
CA TYR A 30 -3.51 3.02 -27.08
C TYR A 30 -4.61 3.35 -26.06
N ASN A 31 -4.58 4.55 -25.47
CA ASN A 31 -5.44 4.95 -24.37
C ASN A 31 -5.52 3.89 -23.25
N ALA A 32 -4.37 3.27 -22.97
CA ALA A 32 -4.27 2.15 -22.06
C ALA A 32 -4.37 2.61 -20.59
N LYS A 33 -4.97 1.79 -19.74
CA LYS A 33 -4.99 2.04 -18.29
C LYS A 33 -3.64 1.68 -17.68
N VAL A 34 -3.05 2.61 -16.93
CA VAL A 34 -1.83 2.38 -16.17
C VAL A 34 -2.19 2.18 -14.70
N SER A 35 -1.78 1.06 -14.13
CA SER A 35 -1.91 0.74 -12.71
C SER A 35 -0.52 0.73 -12.08
N LEU A 36 -0.35 1.45 -10.96
CA LEU A 36 0.87 1.42 -10.17
C LEU A 36 0.68 0.54 -8.93
N ILE A 37 1.72 -0.22 -8.60
CA ILE A 37 1.86 -0.93 -7.33
C ILE A 37 3.18 -0.51 -6.70
N HIS A 38 3.14 -0.05 -5.45
CA HIS A 38 4.33 0.13 -4.64
C HIS A 38 4.20 -0.79 -3.43
N VAL A 39 5.27 -1.50 -3.11
CA VAL A 39 5.33 -2.32 -1.89
C VAL A 39 6.26 -1.59 -0.95
N ASP A 40 5.67 -0.86 -0.01
CA ASP A 40 6.42 -0.21 1.05
C ASP A 40 6.84 -1.27 2.08
N VAL A 41 8.14 -1.56 2.15
CA VAL A 41 8.75 -2.40 3.18
C VAL A 41 9.09 -1.54 4.41
N ASN A 42 8.12 -0.76 4.87
CA ASN A 42 8.23 -0.04 6.13
C ASN A 42 7.96 -1.01 7.28
N TYR A 43 8.98 -1.82 7.60
CA TYR A 43 8.98 -2.70 8.78
C TYR A 43 8.81 -1.91 10.09
N SER A 44 9.07 -0.61 10.09
CA SER A 44 9.04 0.25 11.28
C SER A 44 7.64 0.65 11.72
N ASP A 45 6.75 0.99 10.79
CA ASP A 45 5.40 1.51 11.12
C ASP A 45 4.37 0.41 11.40
N LEU A 46 4.64 -0.83 10.95
CA LEU A 46 3.76 -1.97 11.24
C LEU A 46 3.86 -2.43 12.70
N TYR A 47 5.00 -2.24 13.37
CA TYR A 47 5.13 -2.64 14.79
C TYR A 47 4.53 -1.63 15.76
N THR A 48 4.58 -0.32 15.48
CA THR A 48 3.97 0.69 16.34
C THR A 48 2.45 0.66 16.27
N GLY A 49 1.86 0.49 15.08
CA GLY A 49 0.40 0.39 14.92
C GLY A 49 -0.21 -0.88 15.53
N LEU A 50 0.46 -2.04 15.42
CA LEU A 50 -0.05 -3.29 15.98
C LEU A 50 0.01 -3.37 17.51
N ILE A 51 1.03 -2.78 18.14
CA ILE A 51 1.12 -2.74 19.61
C ILE A 51 -0.01 -1.88 20.20
N ASP A 52 -0.32 -0.72 19.58
CA ASP A 52 -1.35 0.19 20.08
C ASP A 52 -2.76 -0.44 20.00
N VAL A 53 -3.07 -1.09 18.86
CA VAL A 53 -4.35 -1.80 18.67
C VAL A 53 -4.49 -2.97 19.64
N ILE A 54 -3.42 -3.75 19.85
CA ILE A 54 -3.43 -4.86 20.82
C ILE A 54 -3.64 -4.34 22.25
N TRP A 55 -3.03 -3.21 22.62
CA TRP A 55 -3.21 -2.59 23.93
C TRP A 55 -4.64 -2.10 24.16
N VAL A 56 -5.25 -1.43 23.17
CA VAL A 56 -6.63 -0.94 23.26
C VAL A 56 -7.63 -2.10 23.35
N ILE A 57 -7.43 -3.17 22.59
CA ILE A 57 -8.28 -4.36 22.64
C ILE A 57 -8.18 -5.07 24.00
N CYS A 58 -6.98 -5.27 24.54
CA CYS A 58 -6.79 -5.90 25.85
C CYS A 58 -7.37 -5.05 26.99
N ARG A 59 -7.25 -3.71 26.92
CA ARG A 59 -7.81 -2.79 27.93
C ARG A 59 -9.34 -2.81 27.92
N ASN A 60 -9.96 -2.84 26.73
CA ASN A 60 -11.41 -2.96 26.58
C ASN A 60 -11.95 -4.34 27.00
N ALA A 61 -11.23 -5.42 26.71
CA ALA A 61 -11.60 -6.78 27.10
C ALA A 61 -11.50 -7.04 28.62
N SER A 62 -10.62 -6.29 29.32
CA SER A 62 -10.53 -6.35 30.78
C SER A 62 -11.65 -5.55 31.45
N LEU A 63 -12.00 -4.37 30.92
CA LEU A 63 -13.05 -3.52 31.48
C LEU A 63 -14.45 -4.12 31.34
N LYS A 64 -14.73 -4.82 30.23
CA LYS A 64 -16.02 -5.50 30.01
C LYS A 64 -16.28 -6.69 30.93
N ARG A 65 -15.23 -7.30 31.51
CA ARG A 65 -15.38 -8.40 32.47
C ARG A 65 -15.71 -7.96 33.89
N HIS A 66 -15.55 -6.67 34.22
CA HIS A 66 -15.83 -6.17 35.56
C HIS A 66 -17.21 -5.53 35.72
N ILE A 67 -17.94 -5.31 34.62
CA ILE A 67 -19.29 -4.70 34.62
C ILE A 67 -20.39 -5.78 34.45
N MET A 68 -20.02 -7.05 34.32
CA MET A 68 -20.94 -8.20 34.21
C MET A 68 -20.97 -9.08 35.46
N HIS A 69 -20.68 -8.53 36.63
CA HIS A 69 -20.97 -9.14 37.93
C HIS A 69 -21.68 -8.14 38.83
#